data_AF-U9TVC4-F1
#
_entry.id   AF-U9TVC4-F1
#
_cell.length_a   1.000
_cell.length_b   1.000
_cell.length_c   1.000
_cell.angle_alpha   90.00
_cell.angle_beta   90.00
_cell.angle_gamma   90.00
#
_symmetry.space_group_name_H-M   'P 1'
#
loop_
_entity.id
_entity.type
_entity.pdbx_description
1 polymer ?
#
loop_
_entity_poly.entity_id
_entity_poly.type
_entity_poly.pdbx_seq_one_letter_code
_entity_poly.pdbx_strand_id
1 'polypeptide(L)'
;MPTSQNSETSNNDDTTKDFIDNYIKDINTYLGDFLKSSQPTYDPNDNSIKDSLPTNTTTTTSSEKEHETQGETTKSSSVSLSELLKSPTVNPDIFSNRPFKDENNNNESSLSSSSPSPSLTSDDNKKQSLAQKLKISEISTDYFNQKKEIWNGALINCSELHIKLQECMSFGGIFDKASLCIKARRKFWDCMEDQKKFLQDSGYASPGKSLAENDEILYEADLYNISKLDKEEQS
;
A
#
# COMPACT_ATOMS: atom_id res chain seq x y z
N MET A 1 19.44 31.87 60.08
CA MET A 1 19.25 30.53 59.49
C MET A 1 18.67 30.69 58.10
N PRO A 2 19.26 30.09 57.06
CA PRO A 2 19.01 30.47 55.67
C PRO A 2 18.03 29.56 54.91
N THR A 3 17.44 30.16 53.86
CA THR A 3 17.07 29.69 52.51
C THR A 3 15.95 28.66 52.23
N SER A 4 14.86 29.20 51.67
CA SER A 4 14.25 28.88 50.34
C SER A 4 14.50 27.52 49.70
N GLN A 5 13.39 26.85 49.35
CA GLN A 5 13.33 25.89 48.24
C GLN A 5 12.31 26.39 47.21
N ASN A 6 12.82 26.70 46.00
CA ASN A 6 12.05 26.90 44.78
C ASN A 6 11.79 25.54 44.13
N SER A 7 10.55 25.32 43.70
CA SER A 7 10.11 24.23 42.84
C SER A 7 10.20 24.65 41.37
N GLU A 8 11.11 24.05 40.60
CA GLU A 8 11.12 24.12 39.13
C GLU A 8 10.36 22.92 38.56
N THR A 9 9.35 23.21 37.75
CA THR A 9 8.48 22.23 37.09
C THR A 9 8.81 22.23 35.59
N SER A 10 9.32 21.09 35.11
CA SER A 10 9.17 20.45 33.79
C SER A 10 8.95 21.32 32.53
N ASN A 11 9.96 21.39 31.65
CA ASN A 11 9.93 21.97 30.29
C ASN A 11 9.94 20.92 29.15
N ASN A 12 9.45 19.69 29.37
CA ASN A 12 9.62 18.60 28.39
C ASN A 12 8.53 18.48 27.30
N ASP A 13 7.43 19.23 27.38
CA ASP A 13 6.30 19.08 26.45
C ASP A 13 6.55 19.71 25.06
N ASP A 14 7.40 20.74 24.97
CA ASP A 14 7.63 21.46 23.69
C ASP A 14 8.46 20.65 22.69
N THR A 15 9.48 19.93 23.16
CA THR A 15 10.42 19.22 22.26
C THR A 15 9.79 18.03 21.54
N THR A 16 8.83 17.35 22.17
CA THR A 16 8.11 16.22 21.56
C THR A 16 7.12 16.71 20.51
N LYS A 17 6.48 17.85 20.77
CA LYS A 17 5.55 18.47 19.84
C LYS A 17 6.26 18.98 18.59
N ASP A 18 7.42 19.62 18.75
CA ASP A 18 8.25 20.07 17.63
C ASP A 18 8.75 18.91 16.75
N PHE A 19 9.03 17.75 17.35
CA PHE A 19 9.42 16.56 16.60
C PHE A 19 8.25 16.00 15.77
N ILE A 20 7.07 15.91 16.37
CA ILE A 20 5.85 15.43 15.70
C ILE A 20 5.46 16.40 14.57
N ASP A 21 5.49 17.71 14.82
CA ASP A 21 5.13 18.72 13.83
C ASP A 21 6.09 18.72 12.64
N ASN A 22 7.40 18.53 12.87
CA ASN A 22 8.38 18.39 11.78
C ASN A 22 8.18 17.08 10.99
N TYR A 23 7.90 15.97 11.66
CA TYR A 23 7.64 14.69 10.99
C TYR A 23 6.37 14.74 10.11
N ILE A 24 5.30 15.37 10.60
CA ILE A 24 4.06 15.58 9.84
C ILE A 24 4.32 16.49 8.63
N LYS A 25 5.14 17.52 8.79
CA LYS A 25 5.50 18.45 7.70
C LYS A 25 6.28 17.75 6.58
N ASP A 26 7.22 16.87 6.92
CA ASP A 26 8.00 16.11 5.94
C ASP A 26 7.12 15.13 5.16
N ILE A 27 6.18 14.45 5.83
CA ILE A 27 5.19 13.57 5.19
C ILE A 27 4.32 14.36 4.21
N ASN A 28 3.78 15.51 4.62
CA ASN A 28 2.92 16.31 3.76
C ASN A 28 3.66 16.87 2.54
N THR A 29 4.94 17.22 2.71
CA THR A 29 5.80 17.67 1.60
C THR A 29 6.04 16.53 0.61
N TYR A 30 6.39 15.34 1.11
CA TYR A 30 6.62 14.15 0.28
C TYR A 30 5.36 13.71 -0.48
N LEU A 31 4.20 13.65 0.19
CA LEU A 31 2.94 13.30 -0.46
C LEU A 31 2.54 14.35 -1.52
N GLY A 32 2.79 15.64 -1.27
CA GLY A 32 2.50 16.71 -2.22
C GLY A 32 3.28 16.57 -3.52
N ASP A 33 4.58 16.25 -3.44
CA ASP A 33 5.44 16.07 -4.61
C ASP A 33 5.13 14.76 -5.34
N PHE A 34 4.80 13.69 -4.62
CA PHE A 34 4.39 12.43 -5.22
C PHE A 34 3.07 12.56 -5.99
N LEU A 35 2.07 13.22 -5.40
CA LEU A 35 0.78 13.45 -6.04
C LEU A 35 0.90 14.33 -7.29
N LYS A 36 1.78 15.35 -7.27
CA LYS A 36 2.04 16.19 -8.45
C LYS A 36 2.78 15.46 -9.56
N SER A 37 3.76 14.63 -9.23
CA SER A 37 4.56 13.89 -10.21
C SER A 37 3.84 12.67 -10.80
N SER A 38 2.89 12.10 -10.06
CA SER A 38 2.17 10.88 -10.47
C SER A 38 0.82 11.16 -11.13
N GLN A 39 0.39 12.42 -11.22
CA GLN A 39 -0.83 12.76 -11.94
C GLN A 39 -0.58 12.71 -13.44
N PRO A 40 -1.38 11.96 -14.21
CA PRO A 40 -1.28 11.98 -15.66
C PRO A 40 -1.62 13.38 -16.18
N THR A 41 -0.73 13.94 -17.00
CA THR A 41 -0.97 15.21 -17.69
C THR A 41 -2.04 14.97 -18.76
N TYR A 42 -3.30 15.27 -18.44
CA TYR A 42 -4.37 15.23 -19.42
C TYR A 42 -4.24 16.44 -20.35
N ASP A 43 -3.76 16.21 -21.57
CA ASP A 43 -3.80 17.20 -22.65
C ASP A 43 -5.07 16.96 -23.49
N PRO A 44 -6.08 17.85 -23.42
CA PRO A 44 -7.32 17.72 -24.18
C PRO A 44 -7.15 17.82 -25.71
N ASN A 45 -5.96 18.19 -26.21
CA ASN A 45 -5.65 18.23 -27.64
C ASN A 45 -4.76 17.07 -28.12
N ASP A 46 -4.40 16.14 -27.23
CA ASP A 46 -3.64 14.95 -27.61
C ASP A 46 -4.54 13.93 -28.32
N ASN A 47 -4.48 13.97 -29.65
CA ASN A 47 -5.24 13.08 -30.54
C ASN A 47 -4.61 11.68 -30.67
N SER A 48 -3.58 11.34 -29.89
CA SER A 48 -2.87 10.04 -30.00
C SER A 48 -3.71 8.83 -29.55
N ILE A 49 -4.84 9.03 -28.85
CA ILE A 49 -5.78 7.97 -28.48
C ILE A 49 -6.83 7.71 -29.58
N LYS A 50 -6.43 7.71 -30.86
CA LYS A 50 -7.28 7.27 -31.97
C LYS A 50 -6.84 5.96 -32.64
N ASP A 51 -5.66 5.43 -32.31
CA ASP A 51 -5.10 4.26 -33.01
C ASP A 51 -5.24 2.92 -32.25
N SER A 52 -6.05 2.85 -31.19
CA SER A 52 -6.33 1.60 -30.46
C SER A 52 -7.82 1.32 -30.29
N LEU A 53 -8.57 1.39 -31.39
CA LEU A 53 -9.90 0.82 -31.49
C LEU A 53 -9.99 -0.09 -32.73
N PRO A 54 -10.17 -1.42 -32.58
CA PRO A 54 -10.39 -2.28 -33.73
C PRO A 54 -11.78 -1.97 -34.32
N THR A 55 -11.76 -1.24 -35.43
CA THR A 55 -12.93 -0.96 -36.25
C THR A 55 -13.27 -2.21 -37.05
N ASN A 56 -14.09 -3.09 -36.50
CA ASN A 56 -14.76 -4.12 -37.28
C ASN A 56 -16.04 -3.52 -37.88
N THR A 57 -15.87 -2.82 -39.00
CA THR A 57 -16.97 -2.55 -39.95
C THR A 57 -17.23 -3.84 -40.71
N THR A 58 -18.42 -4.43 -40.54
CA THR A 58 -18.97 -5.35 -41.53
C THR A 58 -20.42 -4.96 -41.81
N THR A 59 -20.58 -4.47 -43.03
CA THR A 59 -21.81 -4.30 -43.80
C THR A 59 -22.80 -5.43 -43.59
N THR A 60 -24.08 -5.13 -43.36
CA THR A 60 -25.16 -6.08 -43.67
C THR A 60 -26.41 -5.34 -44.13
N THR A 61 -26.65 -5.43 -45.43
CA THR A 61 -27.95 -5.21 -46.07
C THR A 61 -28.76 -6.51 -45.98
N SER A 62 -30.07 -6.36 -45.84
CA SER A 62 -31.08 -7.37 -45.50
C SER A 62 -31.30 -8.51 -46.52
N SER A 63 -31.78 -9.64 -45.98
CA SER A 63 -32.83 -10.57 -46.51
C SER A 63 -32.47 -12.04 -46.85
N GLU A 64 -32.97 -12.94 -45.99
CA GLU A 64 -33.84 -14.11 -46.26
C GLU A 64 -33.38 -15.32 -47.14
N LYS A 65 -33.07 -16.47 -46.51
CA LYS A 65 -33.79 -17.79 -46.61
C LYS A 65 -32.99 -18.99 -46.04
N GLU A 66 -33.75 -20.00 -45.61
CA GLU A 66 -33.41 -21.29 -44.97
C GLU A 66 -32.42 -22.20 -45.74
N HIS A 67 -31.54 -22.94 -45.04
CA HIS A 67 -31.48 -24.43 -44.99
C HIS A 67 -30.30 -24.97 -44.13
N GLU A 68 -30.47 -26.23 -43.71
CA GLU A 68 -29.66 -27.18 -42.91
C GLU A 68 -28.13 -27.37 -43.14
N THR A 69 -27.45 -27.68 -42.01
CA THR A 69 -26.46 -28.76 -41.72
C THR A 69 -24.97 -28.66 -42.12
N GLN A 70 -24.13 -28.95 -41.10
CA GLN A 70 -22.73 -29.45 -41.05
C GLN A 70 -21.53 -28.49 -41.15
N GLY A 71 -20.93 -28.25 -39.97
CA GLY A 71 -19.51 -28.44 -39.61
C GLY A 71 -18.39 -27.75 -40.40
N GLU A 72 -17.74 -26.74 -39.81
CA GLU A 72 -16.29 -26.53 -39.94
C GLU A 72 -15.72 -25.59 -38.86
N THR A 73 -14.45 -25.85 -38.52
CA THR A 73 -13.62 -25.30 -37.43
C THR A 73 -13.45 -23.77 -37.44
N THR A 74 -13.81 -23.10 -36.34
CA THR A 74 -13.38 -21.73 -36.04
C THR A 74 -12.15 -21.72 -35.13
N LYS A 75 -11.09 -21.07 -35.62
CA LYS A 75 -9.84 -20.83 -34.91
C LYS A 75 -10.10 -19.96 -33.68
N SER A 76 -9.91 -20.55 -32.51
CA SER A 76 -9.87 -19.87 -31.22
C SER A 76 -8.61 -18.99 -31.16
N SER A 77 -8.78 -17.67 -31.20
CA SER A 77 -7.75 -16.72 -30.78
C SER A 77 -7.66 -16.75 -29.25
N SER A 78 -6.84 -17.67 -28.73
CA SER A 78 -6.49 -17.70 -27.31
C SER A 78 -5.52 -16.56 -27.02
N VAL A 79 -6.01 -15.50 -26.38
CA VAL A 79 -5.13 -14.51 -25.74
C VAL A 79 -4.56 -15.21 -24.50
N SER A 80 -3.24 -15.41 -24.49
CA SER A 80 -2.57 -16.19 -23.45
C SER A 80 -2.55 -15.41 -22.14
N LEU A 81 -3.18 -15.97 -21.09
CA LEU A 81 -3.18 -15.45 -19.71
C LEU A 81 -1.76 -15.18 -19.18
N SER A 82 -0.74 -15.82 -19.76
CA SER A 82 0.67 -15.61 -19.44
C SER A 82 1.21 -14.22 -19.80
N GLU A 83 0.54 -13.46 -20.69
CA GLU A 83 0.92 -12.07 -20.98
C GLU A 83 0.30 -11.06 -20.03
N LEU A 84 -0.86 -11.37 -19.44
CA LEU A 84 -1.56 -10.47 -18.50
C LEU A 84 -0.94 -10.49 -17.09
N LEU A 85 -0.10 -11.48 -16.80
CA LEU A 85 0.59 -11.67 -15.52
C LEU A 85 2.07 -11.25 -15.54
N LYS A 86 2.53 -10.52 -16.56
CA LYS A 86 3.85 -9.89 -16.50
C LYS A 86 3.82 -8.80 -15.43
N SER A 87 4.34 -9.13 -14.25
CA SER A 87 4.62 -8.17 -13.18
C SER A 87 5.39 -6.99 -13.76
N PRO A 88 5.03 -5.74 -13.41
CA PRO A 88 5.78 -4.58 -13.86
C PRO A 88 7.24 -4.74 -13.45
N THR A 89 8.13 -4.70 -14.43
CA THR A 89 9.58 -4.71 -14.23
C THR A 89 9.95 -3.46 -13.44
N VAL A 90 10.05 -3.58 -12.12
CA VAL A 90 10.66 -2.55 -11.28
C VAL A 90 12.16 -2.61 -11.54
N ASN A 91 12.66 -1.60 -12.24
CA ASN A 91 14.07 -1.46 -12.56
C ASN A 91 14.82 -1.09 -11.26
N PRO A 92 15.66 -1.99 -10.68
CA PRO A 92 16.29 -1.75 -9.37
C PRO A 92 17.32 -0.62 -9.39
N ASP A 93 17.74 -0.16 -10.58
CA ASP A 93 18.75 0.89 -10.74
C ASP A 93 18.29 2.30 -10.36
N ILE A 94 16.99 2.50 -10.07
CA ILE A 94 16.50 3.79 -9.54
C ILE A 94 16.92 4.00 -8.08
N PHE A 95 17.23 2.93 -7.33
CA PHE A 95 17.56 3.02 -5.90
C PHE A 95 19.06 3.13 -5.60
N SER A 96 19.95 3.00 -6.58
CA SER A 96 21.37 2.77 -6.29
C SER A 96 22.30 3.98 -6.46
N ASN A 97 21.81 5.16 -6.84
CA ASN A 97 22.67 6.35 -7.00
C ASN A 97 22.02 7.63 -6.47
N ARG A 98 22.15 7.89 -5.17
CA ARG A 98 22.18 9.28 -4.68
C ARG A 98 23.47 9.54 -3.88
N PRO A 99 24.36 10.39 -4.38
CA PRO A 99 25.46 10.96 -3.61
C PRO A 99 24.87 11.91 -2.56
N PHE A 100 25.31 11.77 -1.31
CA PHE A 100 25.12 12.80 -0.29
C PHE A 100 25.82 14.07 -0.77
N LYS A 101 25.04 15.11 -1.07
CA LYS A 101 25.54 16.43 -1.40
C LYS A 101 25.49 17.26 -0.13
N ASP A 102 26.59 17.23 0.61
CA ASP A 102 26.83 18.16 1.71
C ASP A 102 27.08 19.56 1.11
N GLU A 103 26.06 20.41 1.12
CA GLU A 103 26.27 21.84 0.92
C GLU A 103 26.60 22.48 2.27
N ASN A 104 27.89 22.60 2.58
CA ASN A 104 28.36 23.61 3.52
C ASN A 104 29.72 24.17 3.08
N ASN A 105 29.68 25.25 2.30
CA ASN A 105 30.81 26.12 2.04
C ASN A 105 30.70 27.33 2.98
N ASN A 106 31.65 27.48 3.90
CA ASN A 106 32.63 28.56 3.84
C ASN A 106 33.69 28.47 4.94
N ASN A 107 34.93 28.67 4.49
CA ASN A 107 36.13 29.17 5.16
C ASN A 107 37.07 28.19 5.90
N GLU A 108 38.12 27.85 5.13
CA GLU A 108 39.49 28.33 5.36
C GLU A 108 40.33 27.71 6.49
N SER A 109 41.17 26.76 6.05
CA SER A 109 42.60 26.64 6.33
C SER A 109 43.11 26.11 7.67
N SER A 110 44.01 25.13 7.48
CA SER A 110 45.25 24.88 8.22
C SER A 110 45.28 23.68 9.17
N LEU A 111 46.02 22.67 8.70
CA LEU A 111 46.84 21.72 9.45
C LEU A 111 47.15 22.14 10.90
N SER A 112 46.91 21.25 11.87
CA SER A 112 48.00 20.67 12.68
C SER A 112 47.49 19.69 13.75
N SER A 113 48.28 18.63 13.89
CA SER A 113 48.28 17.62 14.94
C SER A 113 48.41 18.19 16.34
N SER A 114 47.55 17.77 17.28
CA SER A 114 47.94 17.38 18.65
C SER A 114 46.73 16.84 19.44
N SER A 115 46.82 15.60 19.93
CA SER A 115 46.26 15.22 21.23
C SER A 115 47.08 15.90 22.34
N PRO A 116 46.65 16.01 23.63
CA PRO A 116 45.65 15.18 24.34
C PRO A 116 44.75 15.91 25.37
N SER A 117 43.61 15.31 25.75
CA SER A 117 43.21 15.08 27.16
C SER A 117 41.80 14.48 27.27
N PRO A 118 41.53 13.61 28.26
CA PRO A 118 40.25 12.95 28.44
C PRO A 118 39.31 13.83 29.27
N SER A 119 38.26 14.33 28.64
CA SER A 119 37.07 14.78 29.36
C SER A 119 35.98 13.74 29.14
N LEU A 120 35.69 12.98 30.20
CA LEU A 120 34.48 12.18 30.29
C LEU A 120 33.25 13.10 30.24
N THR A 121 32.13 12.51 29.81
CA THR A 121 30.75 13.00 29.85
C THR A 121 30.30 13.89 28.69
N SER A 122 30.07 13.31 27.51
CA SER A 122 29.16 13.85 26.46
C SER A 122 28.79 12.82 25.37
N ASP A 123 29.59 11.79 25.13
CA ASP A 123 29.36 10.83 24.03
C ASP A 123 28.32 9.73 24.33
N ASP A 124 28.08 9.40 25.60
CA ASP A 124 27.12 8.34 25.95
C ASP A 124 25.67 8.73 25.63
N ASN A 125 25.30 10.01 25.81
CA ASN A 125 23.96 10.50 25.48
C ASN A 125 23.68 10.49 23.96
N LYS A 126 24.70 10.74 23.14
CA LYS A 126 24.56 10.73 21.67
C LYS A 126 24.44 9.31 21.12
N LYS A 127 25.17 8.35 21.70
CA LYS A 127 25.04 6.92 21.37
C LYS A 127 23.71 6.33 21.84
N GLN A 128 23.20 6.72 23.01
CA GLN A 128 21.91 6.26 23.52
C GLN A 128 20.74 6.79 22.65
N SER A 129 20.82 8.05 22.21
CA SER A 129 19.86 8.64 21.26
C SER A 129 19.83 7.91 19.92
N LEU A 130 20.99 7.52 19.38
CA LEU A 130 21.07 6.81 18.10
C LEU A 130 20.52 5.38 18.20
N ALA A 131 20.85 4.66 19.27
CA ALA A 131 20.32 3.32 19.54
C ALA A 131 18.79 3.34 19.74
N GLN A 132 18.26 4.35 20.43
CA GLN A 132 16.81 4.54 20.57
C GLN A 132 16.15 4.85 19.22
N LYS A 133 16.75 5.71 18.39
CA LYS A 133 16.25 6.04 17.05
C LYS A 133 16.19 4.80 16.15
N LEU A 134 17.22 3.95 16.17
CA LEU A 134 17.25 2.70 15.41
C LEU A 134 16.13 1.74 15.87
N LYS A 135 15.98 1.56 17.18
CA LYS A 135 14.93 0.70 17.75
C LYS A 135 13.52 1.19 17.40
N ILE A 136 13.28 2.51 17.42
CA ILE A 136 12.00 3.10 17.01
C ILE A 136 11.76 2.89 15.51
N SER A 137 12.79 3.04 14.67
CA SER A 137 12.66 2.83 13.22
C SER A 137 12.38 1.37 12.83
N GLU A 138 12.97 0.42 13.56
CA GLU A 138 12.75 -1.01 13.38
C GLU A 138 11.31 -1.40 13.75
N ILE A 139 10.86 -0.99 14.96
CA ILE A 139 9.48 -1.21 15.43
C ILE A 139 8.45 -0.62 14.46
N SER A 140 8.73 0.56 13.90
CA SER A 140 7.87 1.20 12.91
C SER A 140 7.76 0.36 11.63
N THR A 141 8.88 -0.13 11.13
CA THR A 141 8.93 -0.95 9.91
C THR A 141 8.18 -2.26 10.08
N ASP A 142 8.39 -2.95 11.20
CA ASP A 142 7.69 -4.20 11.52
C ASP A 142 6.18 -4.00 11.62
N TYR A 143 5.74 -2.91 12.26
CA TYR A 143 4.32 -2.55 12.34
C TYR A 143 3.70 -2.30 10.95
N PHE A 144 4.38 -1.57 10.08
CA PHE A 144 3.88 -1.32 8.72
C PHE A 144 3.85 -2.59 7.87
N ASN A 145 4.87 -3.44 8.00
CA ASN A 145 4.91 -4.74 7.33
C ASN A 145 3.76 -5.63 7.81
N GLN A 146 3.55 -5.73 9.13
CA GLN A 146 2.44 -6.51 9.68
C GLN A 146 1.09 -6.00 9.17
N LYS A 147 0.87 -4.67 9.18
CA LYS A 147 -0.38 -4.08 8.70
C LYS A 147 -0.61 -4.37 7.21
N LYS A 148 0.45 -4.37 6.40
CA LYS A 148 0.39 -4.74 4.98
C LYS A 148 0.01 -6.20 4.81
N GLU A 149 0.65 -7.11 5.54
CA GLU A 149 0.34 -8.53 5.49
C GLU A 149 -1.11 -8.80 5.92
N ILE A 150 -1.57 -8.21 7.03
CA ILE A 150 -2.97 -8.30 7.47
C ILE A 150 -3.93 -7.84 6.36
N TRP A 151 -3.62 -6.73 5.69
CA TRP A 151 -4.45 -6.23 4.61
C TRP A 151 -4.48 -7.17 3.41
N ASN A 152 -3.32 -7.72 3.03
CA ASN A 152 -3.20 -8.71 1.95
C ASN A 152 -3.96 -10.00 2.27
N GLY A 153 -3.80 -10.53 3.48
CA GLY A 153 -4.52 -11.71 3.96
C GLY A 153 -6.04 -11.50 3.94
N ALA A 154 -6.50 -10.35 4.44
CA ALA A 154 -7.92 -10.00 4.37
C ALA A 154 -8.43 -9.90 2.92
N LEU A 155 -7.63 -9.32 2.01
CA LEU A 155 -8.00 -9.22 0.59
C LEU A 155 -8.13 -10.62 -0.06
N ILE A 156 -7.22 -11.54 0.24
CA ILE A 156 -7.24 -12.92 -0.27
C ILE A 156 -8.52 -13.61 0.18
N ASN A 157 -8.84 -13.54 1.48
CA ASN A 157 -10.04 -14.18 2.04
C ASN A 157 -11.34 -13.54 1.54
N CYS A 158 -11.33 -12.26 1.19
CA CYS A 158 -12.47 -11.54 0.62
C CYS A 158 -12.47 -11.48 -0.91
N SER A 159 -11.64 -12.27 -1.59
CA SER A 159 -11.42 -12.18 -3.04
C SER A 159 -12.69 -12.47 -3.85
N GLU A 160 -13.54 -13.40 -3.43
CA GLU A 160 -14.80 -13.70 -4.13
C GLU A 160 -15.76 -12.50 -4.12
N LEU A 161 -15.88 -11.81 -2.99
CA LEU A 161 -16.68 -10.59 -2.88
C LEU A 161 -16.08 -9.44 -3.69
N HIS A 162 -14.74 -9.38 -3.78
CA HIS A 162 -14.05 -8.43 -4.63
C HIS A 162 -14.36 -8.69 -6.12
N ILE A 163 -14.37 -9.95 -6.55
CA ILE A 163 -14.78 -10.34 -7.91
C ILE A 163 -16.23 -9.89 -8.17
N LYS A 164 -17.18 -10.19 -7.26
CA LYS A 164 -18.59 -9.76 -7.39
C LYS A 164 -18.73 -8.24 -7.49
N LEU A 165 -17.92 -7.48 -6.76
CA LEU A 165 -17.89 -6.01 -6.86
C LEU A 165 -17.36 -5.56 -8.23
N GLN A 166 -16.27 -6.16 -8.73
CA GLN A 166 -15.72 -5.83 -10.05
C GLN A 166 -16.67 -6.21 -11.19
N GLU A 167 -17.34 -7.35 -11.09
CA GLU A 167 -18.35 -7.79 -12.05
C GLU A 167 -19.54 -6.84 -12.09
N CYS A 168 -20.03 -6.38 -10.95
CA CYS A 168 -21.09 -5.38 -10.91
C CYS A 168 -20.66 -4.07 -11.60
N MET A 169 -19.42 -3.61 -11.38
CA MET A 169 -18.91 -2.40 -12.04
C MET A 169 -18.74 -2.58 -13.55
N SER A 170 -18.35 -3.77 -14.00
CA SER A 170 -18.05 -4.07 -15.40
C SER A 170 -19.31 -4.41 -16.20
N PHE A 171 -20.15 -5.31 -15.67
CA PHE A 171 -21.27 -5.94 -16.36
C PHE A 171 -22.64 -5.66 -15.72
N GLY A 172 -22.68 -4.96 -14.58
CA GLY A 172 -23.94 -4.68 -13.87
C GLY A 172 -24.93 -3.84 -14.68
N GLY A 173 -26.20 -3.88 -14.27
CA GLY A 173 -27.24 -3.08 -14.88
C GLY A 173 -26.96 -1.57 -14.74
N ILE A 174 -27.57 -0.76 -15.59
CA ILE A 174 -27.40 0.71 -15.57
C ILE A 174 -27.74 1.28 -14.17
N PHE A 175 -28.78 0.74 -13.53
CA PHE A 175 -29.16 1.12 -12.17
C PHE A 175 -28.13 0.71 -11.12
N ASP A 176 -27.56 -0.49 -11.22
CA ASP A 176 -26.52 -0.96 -10.28
C ASP A 176 -25.26 -0.11 -10.40
N LYS A 177 -24.85 0.20 -11.64
CA LYS A 177 -23.73 1.11 -11.93
C LYS A 177 -24.01 2.53 -11.46
N ALA A 178 -25.23 3.05 -11.64
CA ALA A 178 -25.63 4.36 -11.12
C ALA A 178 -25.60 4.40 -9.58
N SER A 179 -25.90 3.28 -8.93
CA SER A 179 -25.74 3.11 -7.48
C SER A 179 -24.32 2.76 -7.05
N LEU A 180 -23.35 2.75 -7.98
CA LEU A 180 -21.95 2.37 -7.74
C LEU A 180 -21.81 1.02 -7.03
N CYS A 181 -22.70 0.08 -7.34
CA CYS A 181 -22.69 -1.25 -6.77
C CYS A 181 -22.70 -1.25 -5.23
N ILE A 182 -23.42 -0.32 -4.60
CA ILE A 182 -23.44 -0.12 -3.13
C ILE A 182 -23.60 -1.43 -2.36
N LYS A 183 -24.45 -2.35 -2.82
CA LYS A 183 -24.68 -3.64 -2.16
C LYS A 183 -23.42 -4.53 -2.16
N ALA A 184 -22.82 -4.75 -3.34
CA ALA A 184 -21.60 -5.55 -3.47
C ALA A 184 -20.42 -4.87 -2.75
N ARG A 185 -20.33 -3.54 -2.85
CA ARG A 185 -19.31 -2.75 -2.17
C ARG A 185 -19.40 -2.90 -0.65
N ARG A 186 -20.60 -2.81 -0.09
CA ARG A 186 -20.83 -2.99 1.35
C ARG A 186 -20.36 -4.38 1.80
N LYS A 187 -20.82 -5.44 1.13
CA LYS A 187 -20.41 -6.82 1.47
C LYS A 187 -18.89 -7.00 1.45
N PHE A 188 -18.21 -6.48 0.42
CA PHE A 188 -16.75 -6.54 0.33
C PHE A 188 -16.07 -5.82 1.51
N TRP A 189 -16.51 -4.60 1.86
CA TRP A 189 -15.90 -3.86 2.95
C TRP A 189 -16.19 -4.46 4.32
N ASP A 190 -17.40 -4.98 4.54
CA ASP A 190 -17.77 -5.69 5.76
C ASP A 190 -16.87 -6.93 5.95
N CYS A 191 -16.64 -7.71 4.88
CA CYS A 191 -15.68 -8.81 4.90
C CYS A 191 -14.26 -8.34 5.23
N MET A 192 -13.78 -7.28 4.55
CA MET A 192 -12.44 -6.75 4.78
C MET A 192 -12.25 -6.30 6.23
N GLU A 193 -13.23 -5.64 6.83
CA GLU A 193 -13.18 -5.18 8.22
C GLU A 193 -13.11 -6.35 9.20
N ASP A 194 -13.99 -7.34 9.04
CA ASP A 194 -14.01 -8.54 9.87
C ASP A 194 -12.72 -9.36 9.74
N GLN A 195 -12.21 -9.55 8.52
CA GLN A 195 -10.99 -10.30 8.27
C GLN A 195 -9.76 -9.60 8.83
N LYS A 196 -9.64 -8.27 8.64
CA LYS A 196 -8.55 -7.50 9.26
C LYS A 196 -8.60 -7.65 10.78
N LYS A 197 -9.79 -7.59 11.37
CA LYS A 197 -9.98 -7.75 12.82
C LYS A 197 -9.58 -9.16 13.28
N PHE A 198 -10.04 -10.20 12.60
CA PHE A 198 -9.69 -11.59 12.92
C PHE A 198 -8.17 -11.83 12.86
N LEU A 199 -7.52 -11.37 11.79
CA LEU A 199 -6.08 -11.53 11.60
C LEU A 199 -5.29 -10.75 12.66
N GLN A 200 -5.74 -9.53 13.01
CA GLN A 200 -5.15 -8.76 14.12
C GLN A 200 -5.29 -9.47 15.46
N ASP A 201 -6.49 -9.92 15.80
CA ASP A 201 -6.80 -10.56 17.08
C ASP A 201 -6.07 -11.92 17.23
N SER A 202 -5.79 -12.60 16.11
CA SER A 202 -5.04 -13.86 16.06
C SER A 202 -3.51 -13.68 16.05
N GLY A 203 -3.03 -12.43 15.96
CA GLY A 203 -1.61 -12.12 15.90
C GLY A 203 -0.95 -12.50 14.57
N TYR A 204 -1.70 -12.53 13.47
CA TYR A 204 -1.16 -12.78 12.12
C TYR A 204 -0.01 -11.83 11.77
N ALA A 205 1.04 -12.39 11.18
CA ALA A 205 2.26 -11.66 10.78
C ALA A 205 2.92 -10.88 11.92
N SER A 206 2.65 -11.24 13.19
CA SER A 206 3.34 -10.63 14.33
C SER A 206 4.80 -11.07 14.39
N PRO A 207 5.71 -10.22 14.92
CA PRO A 207 7.08 -10.63 15.20
C PRO A 207 7.13 -11.91 16.03
N GLY A 208 7.91 -12.90 15.58
CA GLY A 208 8.07 -14.18 16.25
C GLY A 208 7.09 -15.29 15.84
N LYS A 209 6.09 -15.00 14.99
CA LYS A 209 5.26 -16.03 14.36
C LYS A 209 5.99 -16.72 13.22
N SER A 210 5.95 -18.04 13.21
CA SER A 210 6.48 -18.84 12.10
C SER A 210 5.57 -18.75 10.87
N LEU A 211 6.11 -19.10 9.69
CA LEU A 211 5.32 -19.18 8.46
C LEU A 211 4.14 -20.16 8.60
N ALA A 212 4.39 -21.34 9.18
CA ALA A 212 3.37 -22.36 9.37
C ALA A 212 2.22 -21.89 10.27
N GLU A 213 2.52 -21.17 11.36
CA GLU A 213 1.47 -20.58 12.21
C GLU A 213 0.66 -19.50 11.47
N ASN A 214 1.31 -18.68 10.65
CA ASN A 214 0.63 -17.66 9.85
C ASN A 214 -0.28 -18.29 8.78
N ASP A 215 0.15 -19.40 8.16
CA ASP A 215 -0.67 -20.15 7.21
C ASP A 215 -1.89 -20.79 7.88
N GLU A 216 -1.72 -21.31 9.11
CA GLU A 216 -2.84 -21.83 9.91
C GLU A 216 -3.85 -20.74 10.26
N ILE A 217 -3.38 -19.56 10.69
CA ILE A 217 -4.25 -18.41 10.97
C ILE A 217 -5.01 -17.96 9.72
N LEU A 218 -4.36 -17.91 8.56
CA LEU A 218 -5.03 -17.57 7.29
C LEU A 218 -6.12 -18.58 6.94
N TYR A 219 -5.84 -19.86 7.13
CA TYR A 219 -6.81 -20.93 6.87
C TYR A 219 -8.03 -20.83 7.80
N GLU A 220 -7.82 -20.59 9.10
CA GLU A 220 -8.92 -20.36 10.04
C GLU A 220 -9.75 -19.13 9.68
N ALA A 221 -9.10 -18.07 9.22
CA ALA A 221 -9.75 -16.84 8.80
C ALA A 221 -10.63 -17.05 7.55
N ASP A 222 -10.20 -17.89 6.60
CA ASP A 222 -10.98 -18.27 5.43
C ASP A 222 -12.21 -19.12 5.82
N LEU A 223 -12.02 -20.14 6.66
CA LEU A 223 -13.13 -20.95 7.19
C LEU A 223 -14.17 -20.11 7.93
N TYR A 224 -13.73 -19.13 8.72
CA TYR A 224 -14.61 -18.18 9.38
C TYR A 224 -15.48 -17.42 8.36
N ASN A 225 -14.87 -16.93 7.27
CA ASN A 225 -15.59 -16.21 6.22
C ASN A 225 -16.64 -17.08 5.53
N ILE A 226 -16.24 -18.29 5.11
CA ILE A 226 -17.15 -19.26 4.45
C ILE A 226 -18.35 -19.53 5.35
N SER A 227 -18.11 -19.84 6.63
CA SER A 227 -19.18 -20.13 7.59
C SER A 227 -20.13 -18.95 7.83
N LYS A 228 -19.65 -17.71 7.64
CA LYS A 228 -20.44 -16.49 7.77
C LYS A 228 -21.32 -16.29 6.54
N LEU A 229 -20.75 -16.46 5.35
CA LEU A 229 -21.49 -16.33 4.09
C LEU A 229 -22.63 -17.36 4.00
N ASP A 230 -22.38 -18.61 4.42
CA ASP A 230 -23.40 -19.67 4.45
C ASP A 230 -24.62 -19.32 5.30
N LYS A 231 -24.43 -18.54 6.39
CA LYS A 231 -25.52 -18.08 7.27
C LYS A 231 -26.30 -16.92 6.66
N GLU A 232 -25.61 -16.04 5.92
CA GLU A 232 -26.25 -14.91 5.23
C GLU A 232 -27.11 -15.37 4.05
N GLU A 233 -26.75 -16.46 3.36
CA GLU A 233 -27.57 -17.01 2.26
C GLU A 233 -28.83 -17.73 2.74
N GLN A 234 -28.87 -18.16 4.01
CA GLN A 234 -30.03 -18.85 4.61
C GLN A 234 -31.03 -17.89 5.29
N SER A 235 -30.69 -16.60 5.42
CA SER A 235 -31.53 -15.58 6.06
C SER A 235 -32.26 -14.69 5.05
#